data_AF-A0A172E6S7-F1
#
_entry.id   AF-A0A172E6S7-F1
#
_cell.length_a   1.000
_cell.length_b   1.000
_cell.length_c   1.000
_cell.angle_alpha   90.00
_cell.angle_beta   90.00
_cell.angle_gamma   90.00
#
_symmetry.space_group_name_H-M   'P 1'
#
loop_
_entity.id
_entity.type
_entity.pdbx_description
1 polymer ?
#
loop_
_entity_poly.entity_id
_entity_poly.type
_entity_poly.pdbx_seq_one_letter_code
_entity_poly.pdbx_strand_id
1 'polypeptide(L)' 'MKPITPSALVERLKINGSLARAACKHLLEEGKISKVEAHHSQQIYTRVTAV' A
#
# COMPACT_ATOMS: atom_id res chain seq x y z
N MET A 1 -1.46 8.94 -11.91
CA MET A 1 -0.85 8.38 -10.68
C MET A 1 -1.58 7.09 -10.31
N LYS A 2 -0.86 6.00 -9.99
CA LYS A 2 -1.46 4.69 -9.69
C LYS A 2 -1.51 4.51 -8.15
N PRO A 3 -2.70 4.36 -7.53
CA PRO A 3 -2.78 4.15 -6.09
C PRO A 3 -2.24 2.76 -5.73
N ILE A 4 -1.55 2.68 -4.59
CA ILE A 4 -1.07 1.44 -3.99
C ILE A 4 -2.11 1.04 -2.93
N THR A 5 -2.79 -0.08 -3.14
CA THR A 5 -3.77 -0.63 -2.20
C THR A 5 -3.50 -2.11 -1.94
N PRO A 6 -3.87 -2.65 -0.77
CA PRO A 6 -3.67 -4.07 -0.47
C PRO A 6 -4.35 -4.98 -1.51
N SER A 7 -5.55 -4.62 -1.98
CA SER A 7 -6.27 -5.38 -3.01
C SER A 7 -5.56 -5.37 -4.36
N ALA A 8 -5.00 -4.23 -4.79
CA ALA A 8 -4.22 -4.15 -6.01
C ALA A 8 -2.94 -5.00 -5.96
N LEU A 9 -2.30 -5.11 -4.78
CA LEU A 9 -1.13 -5.97 -4.59
C LEU A 9 -1.50 -7.46 -4.67
N VAL A 10 -2.63 -7.87 -4.07
CA VAL A 10 -3.15 -9.24 -4.18
C VAL A 10 -3.38 -9.62 -5.65
N GLU A 11 -4.03 -8.76 -6.42
CA GLU A 11 -4.33 -9.04 -7.82
C GLU A 11 -3.08 -9.15 -8.70
N ARG A 12 -2.10 -8.25 -8.49
CA ARG A 12 -0.88 -8.12 -9.30
C ARG A 12 0.20 -9.14 -8.94
N LEU A 13 0.44 -9.34 -7.65
CA LEU A 13 1.55 -10.14 -7.13
C LEU A 13 1.10 -11.55 -6.70
N LYS A 14 -0.22 -11.84 -6.76
CA LYS A 14 -0.81 -13.13 -6.37
C LYS A 14 -0.45 -13.54 -4.94
N ILE A 15 -0.42 -12.57 -4.03
CA ILE A 15 -0.21 -12.77 -2.59
C ILE A 15 -1.53 -12.72 -1.82
N ASN A 16 -1.54 -13.22 -0.59
CA ASN A 16 -2.71 -13.09 0.28
C ASN A 16 -2.87 -11.66 0.85
N GLY A 17 -4.07 -11.34 1.33
CA GLY A 17 -4.39 -10.01 1.85
C GLY A 17 -3.65 -9.66 3.15
N SER A 18 -3.31 -10.65 3.98
CA SER A 18 -2.53 -10.43 5.20
C SER A 18 -1.10 -9.98 4.89
N LEU A 19 -0.43 -10.65 3.95
CA LEU A 19 0.91 -10.28 3.49
C LEU A 19 0.89 -8.92 2.80
N ALA A 20 -0.12 -8.63 1.98
CA ALA A 20 -0.24 -7.33 1.33
C ALA A 20 -0.35 -6.17 2.34
N ARG A 21 -1.12 -6.34 3.42
CA ARG A 21 -1.22 -5.33 4.50
C ARG A 21 0.09 -5.18 5.26
N ALA A 22 0.76 -6.28 5.59
CA ALA A 22 2.05 -6.25 6.26
C ALA A 22 3.12 -5.55 5.40
N ALA A 23 3.15 -5.84 4.09
CA ALA A 23 4.06 -5.21 3.14
C ALA A 23 3.82 -3.69 3.02
N CYS A 24 2.56 -3.24 2.95
CA CYS A 24 2.25 -1.81 2.97
C CYS A 24 2.75 -1.13 4.26
N LYS A 25 2.61 -1.78 5.42
CA LYS A 25 3.12 -1.24 6.69
C LYS A 25 4.65 -1.13 6.67
N HIS A 26 5.33 -2.18 6.22
CA HIS A 26 6.80 -2.18 6.09
C HIS A 26 7.30 -1.09 5.13
N LEU A 27 6.67 -0.93 3.97
CA LEU A 27 7.03 0.11 2.99
C LEU A 27 6.75 1.53 3.50
N LEU A 28 5.76 1.70 4.38
CA LEU A 28 5.47 2.97 5.05
C LEU A 28 6.57 3.30 6.07
N GLU A 29 7.00 2.30 6.87
CA GLU A 29 8.11 2.43 7.83
C GLU A 29 9.44 2.73 7.12
N GLU A 30 9.69 2.14 5.95
CA GLU A 30 10.83 2.48 5.09
C GLU A 30 10.72 3.86 4.40
N GLY A 31 9.57 4.53 4.48
CA GLY A 31 9.34 5.84 3.86
C GLY A 31 9.23 5.82 2.33
N LYS A 32 9.04 4.65 1.70
CA LYS A 32 8.91 4.52 0.23
C LYS A 32 7.53 4.90 -0.28
N ILE A 33 6.51 4.73 0.55
CA ILE A 33 5.12 5.07 0.26
C ILE A 33 4.56 6.00 1.33
N SER A 34 3.68 6.90 0.94
CA SER A 34 2.92 7.79 1.83
C SER A 34 1.47 7.34 1.89
N LYS A 35 0.85 7.53 3.06
CA LYS A 35 -0.56 7.26 3.26
C LYS A 35 -1.39 8.43 2.73
N VAL A 36 -2.38 8.16 1.90
CA VAL A 36 -3.36 9.17 1.47
C VAL A 36 -4.55 9.15 2.42
N GLU A 37 -5.17 7.98 2.57
CA GLU A 37 -6.34 7.78 3.43
C GLU A 37 -6.36 6.34 3.95
N ALA A 38 -6.86 6.14 5.16
CA ALA A 38 -7.19 4.80 5.62
C ALA A 38 -8.49 4.76 6.39
N HIS A 39 -9.32 3.83 5.96
CA HIS A 39 -10.51 3.37 6.62
C HIS A 39 -10.37 1.87 6.94
N HIS A 40 -11.29 1.33 7.75
CA HIS A 40 -11.28 -0.08 8.12
C HIS A 40 -11.41 -1.01 6.89
N SER A 41 -12.22 -0.61 5.90
CA SER A 41 -12.43 -1.40 4.67
C SER A 41 -11.36 -1.18 3.60
N GLN A 42 -10.66 -0.05 3.61
CA GLN A 42 -9.74 0.32 2.53
C GLN A 42 -8.59 1.19 3.00
N GLN A 43 -7.39 0.83 2.56
CA GLN A 43 -6.15 1.58 2.81
C GLN A 43 -5.57 2.01 1.47
N ILE A 44 -5.34 3.31 1.30
CA ILE A 44 -4.84 3.90 0.07
C ILE A 44 -3.51 4.58 0.33
N TYR A 45 -2.51 4.18 -0.45
CA TYR A 45 -1.16 4.70 -0.40
C TYR A 45 -0.73 5.22 -1.77
N THR A 46 0.26 6.09 -1.77
CA THR A 46 0.91 6.64 -2.96
C THR A 46 2.42 6.53 -2.83
N ARG A 47 3.11 6.46 -3.96
CA ARG A 47 4.58 6.49 -3.95
C ARG A 47 5.05 7.87 -3.47
N VAL A 48 6.03 7.89 -2.55
CA VAL A 48 6.71 9.14 -2.21
C VAL A 48 7.49 9.60 -3.44
N THR A 49 7.19 10.79 -3.91
CA THR A 49 7.94 11.44 -4.98
C THR A 49 8.74 12.54 -4.31
N ALA A 50 10.06 12.50 -4.39
CA ALA A 50 10.88 13.63 -4.00
C ALA A 50 10.45 14.81 -4.88
N VAL A 51 9.94 15.87 -4.24
CA VAL A 51 9.76 17.17 -4.89
C VAL A 51 11.11 17.88 -4.85
#